data_AF-A0A5D2I969-F1
#
_entry.id   AF-A0A5D2I969-F1
#
_cell.length_a   1.000
_cell.length_b   1.000
_cell.length_c   1.000
_cell.angle_alpha   90.00
_cell.angle_beta   90.00
_cell.angle_gamma   90.00
#
_symmetry.space_group_name_H-M   'P 1'
#
loop_
_entity.id
_entity.type
_entity.pdbx_description
1 polymer ?
#
loop_
_entity_poly.entity_id
_entity_poly.type
_entity_poly.pdbx_seq_one_letter_code
_entity_poly.pdbx_strand_id
1 'polypeptide(L)' 'MASDFAMGQFRFLKRLLLVHGHWNYQRVGYLVLYNFYRNAVFELRLFWSIRPVALCIDYFQIFGLK' A
#
# COMPACT_ATOMS: atom_id res chain seq x y z
N MET A 1 -17.02 23.59 -17.60
CA MET A 1 -16.18 22.72 -18.44
C MET A 1 -15.32 21.88 -17.50
N ALA A 2 -15.86 20.77 -17.00
CA ALA A 2 -15.17 19.90 -16.02
C ALA A 2 -15.80 18.51 -16.09
N SER A 3 -15.42 17.73 -17.10
CA SER A 3 -15.66 16.29 -17.12
C SER A 3 -14.33 15.62 -17.45
N ASP A 4 -13.90 14.65 -16.64
CA ASP A 4 -12.64 13.91 -16.85
C ASP A 4 -12.65 13.12 -18.18
N PHE A 5 -13.84 12.91 -18.74
CA PHE A 5 -14.06 12.31 -20.05
C PHE A 5 -15.10 13.12 -20.83
N ALA A 6 -14.74 13.63 -22.01
CA ALA A 6 -15.67 14.24 -22.96
C ALA A 6 -15.87 13.27 -24.14
N MET A 7 -17.06 12.67 -24.22
CA MET A 7 -17.42 11.72 -25.28
C MET A 7 -18.56 12.28 -26.12
N GLY A 8 -18.41 12.25 -27.45
CA GLY A 8 -19.40 12.81 -28.38
C GLY A 8 -20.70 12.00 -28.52
N GLN A 9 -20.72 10.70 -28.15
CA GLN A 9 -21.90 9.83 -28.22
C GLN A 9 -21.92 8.73 -27.14
N PHE A 10 -23.10 8.45 -26.56
CA PHE A 10 -23.31 7.49 -25.46
C PHE A 10 -22.86 6.03 -25.76
N ARG A 11 -22.77 5.65 -27.03
CA ARG A 11 -22.38 4.27 -27.44
C ARG A 11 -20.93 3.93 -27.10
N PHE A 12 -20.03 4.92 -27.07
CA PHE A 12 -18.61 4.71 -26.76
C PHE A 12 -18.35 4.54 -25.26
N LEU A 13 -19.22 5.08 -24.41
CA LEU A 13 -19.13 4.98 -22.95
C LEU A 13 -19.22 3.51 -22.48
N LYS A 14 -20.10 2.71 -23.08
CA LYS A 14 -20.28 1.30 -22.72
C LYS A 14 -19.00 0.48 -22.96
N ARG A 15 -18.30 0.74 -24.06
CA ARG A 15 -17.06 0.01 -24.41
C ARG A 15 -15.87 0.49 -23.58
N LEU A 16 -15.80 1.79 -23.28
CA LEU A 16 -14.78 2.34 -22.38
C LEU A 16 -14.94 1.77 -20.96
N LEU A 17 -16.14 1.85 -20.38
CA LEU A 17 -16.35 1.44 -19.00
C LEU A 17 -16.15 -0.06 -18.80
N LEU A 18 -16.66 -0.90 -19.72
CA LEU A 18 -16.58 -2.35 -19.57
C LEU A 18 -15.16 -2.90 -19.81
N VAL A 19 -14.44 -2.40 -20.82
CA VAL A 19 -13.11 -2.92 -21.14
C VAL A 19 -12.03 -2.20 -20.33
N HIS A 20 -11.99 -0.87 -20.39
CA HIS A 20 -10.95 -0.10 -19.70
C HIS A 20 -11.21 -0.02 -18.19
N GLY A 21 -12.47 0.03 -17.76
CA GLY A 21 -12.80 -0.01 -16.33
C GLY A 21 -12.40 -1.34 -15.69
N HIS A 22 -12.64 -2.48 -16.34
CA HIS A 22 -12.22 -3.78 -15.82
C HIS A 22 -10.69 -3.90 -15.72
N TRP A 23 -9.97 -3.52 -16.78
CA TRP A 23 -8.51 -3.53 -16.79
C TRP A 23 -7.90 -2.56 -15.77
N ASN A 24 -8.49 -1.37 -15.59
CA ASN A 24 -8.05 -0.43 -14.58
C ASN A 24 -8.29 -0.98 -13.17
N TYR A 25 -9.49 -1.53 -12.91
CA TYR A 25 -9.84 -2.13 -11.63
C TYR A 25 -8.89 -3.26 -11.24
N GLN A 26 -8.56 -4.17 -12.17
CA GLN A 26 -7.59 -5.24 -11.91
C GLN A 26 -6.21 -4.69 -11.58
N ARG A 27 -5.69 -3.72 -12.35
CA ARG A 27 -4.36 -3.13 -12.11
C ARG A 27 -4.30 -2.38 -10.78
N VAL A 28 -5.32 -1.61 -10.44
CA VAL A 28 -5.39 -0.91 -9.14
C VAL A 28 -5.48 -1.91 -7.99
N GLY A 29 -6.24 -2.99 -8.14
CA GLY A 29 -6.28 -4.07 -7.14
C GLY A 29 -4.90 -4.66 -6.85
N TYR A 30 -4.13 -5.00 -7.89
CA TYR A 30 -2.76 -5.50 -7.71
C TYR A 30 -1.82 -4.47 -7.09
N LEU A 31 -1.93 -3.19 -7.47
CA LEU A 31 -1.13 -2.11 -6.89
C LEU A 31 -1.40 -1.94 -5.39
N VAL A 32 -2.67 -1.96 -4.98
CA VAL A 32 -3.08 -1.85 -3.58
C VAL A 32 -2.55 -3.04 -2.78
N LEU A 33 -2.77 -4.27 -3.26
CA LEU A 33 -2.26 -5.49 -2.60
C LEU A 33 -0.73 -5.49 -2.47
N TYR A 34 -0.02 -5.07 -3.52
CA TYR A 34 1.43 -4.97 -3.52
C TYR A 34 1.95 -3.90 -2.54
N ASN A 35 1.24 -2.78 -2.43
CA ASN A 35 1.56 -1.71 -1.49
C ASN A 35 1.42 -2.20 -0.04
N PHE A 36 0.30 -2.84 0.29
CA PHE A 36 0.10 -3.44 1.62
C PHE A 36 1.14 -4.52 1.93
N TYR A 37 1.46 -5.39 0.98
CA TYR A 37 2.46 -6.44 1.15
C TYR A 37 3.84 -5.85 1.48
N ARG A 38 4.33 -4.87 0.70
CA ARG A 38 5.64 -4.26 0.94
C ARG A 38 5.72 -3.54 2.27
N ASN A 39 4.67 -2.79 2.63
CA ASN A 39 4.62 -2.08 3.90
C ASN A 39 4.56 -3.05 5.08
N ALA A 40 3.74 -4.11 5.00
CA ALA A 40 3.68 -5.12 6.05
C ALA A 40 5.01 -5.84 6.25
N VAL A 41 5.70 -6.23 5.18
CA VAL A 41 7.04 -6.86 5.27
C VAL A 41 8.06 -5.92 5.91
N PHE A 42 8.00 -4.63 5.60
CA PHE A 42 8.91 -3.63 6.19
C PHE A 42 8.65 -3.45 7.68
N GLU A 43 7.38 -3.26 8.07
CA GLU A 43 6.98 -3.12 9.48
C GLU A 43 7.29 -4.38 10.29
N LEU A 44 7.02 -5.57 9.76
CA LEU A 44 7.36 -6.84 10.41
C LEU A 44 8.87 -7.01 10.61
N ARG A 45 9.68 -6.60 9.62
CA ARG A 45 11.15 -6.63 9.72
C ARG A 45 11.65 -5.66 10.78
N LEU A 46 11.13 -4.44 10.80
CA LEU A 46 11.48 -3.44 11.81
C LEU A 46 11.07 -3.92 13.20
N PHE A 47 9.85 -4.43 13.35
CA PHE A 47 9.33 -4.96 14.60
C PHE A 47 10.19 -6.09 15.16
N TRP A 48 10.62 -7.03 14.32
CA TRP A 48 11.50 -8.14 14.72
C TRP A 48 12.90 -7.65 15.11
N SER A 49 13.43 -6.63 14.43
CA SER A 49 14.78 -6.12 14.66
C SER A 49 14.85 -5.13 15.85
N ILE A 50 13.83 -4.30 16.03
CA ILE A 50 13.80 -3.23 17.04
C ILE A 50 13.46 -3.76 18.44
N ARG A 51 12.58 -4.77 18.54
CA ARG A 51 12.13 -5.36 19.81
C ARG A 51 13.27 -5.94 20.66
N PRO A 52 14.24 -6.71 20.12
CA PRO A 52 15.39 -7.18 20.89
C PRO A 52 16.38 -6.04 21.19
N VAL A 53 16.55 -5.05 20.30
CA VAL A 53 17.41 -3.89 20.54
C VAL A 53 16.90 -3.02 21.68
N ALA A 54 15.60 -2.71 21.70
CA ALA A 54 14.99 -1.92 22.76
C ALA A 54 15.11 -2.63 24.12
N LEU A 55 14.79 -3.93 24.16
CA LEU A 55 15.00 -4.74 25.37
C LEU A 55 16.48 -4.74 25.81
N CYS A 56 17.42 -4.90 24.88
CA CYS A 56 18.85 -4.90 25.19
C CYS A 56 19.33 -3.55 25.75
N ILE A 57 18.85 -2.43 25.20
CA ILE A 57 19.13 -1.07 25.71
C ILE A 57 18.54 -0.90 27.11
N ASP A 58 17.31 -1.35 27.34
CA ASP A 58 16.68 -1.28 28.67
C ASP A 58 17.44 -2.13 29.70
N TYR A 59 17.87 -3.35 29.33
CA TYR A 59 18.72 -4.19 30.19
C TYR A 59 20.07 -3.52 30.49
N PHE A 60 20.71 -2.92 29.49
CA PHE A 60 22.00 -2.25 29.67
C PHE A 60 21.88 -0.99 30.54
N GLN A 61 20.78 -0.24 30.42
CA GLN A 61 20.53 0.96 31.22
C GLN A 61 20.14 0.63 32.67
N ILE A 62 19.44 -0.48 32.91
CA ILE A 62 19.10 -0.97 34.27
C ILE A 62 20.32 -1.52 35.01
N PHE A 63 21.26 -2.15 34.31
CA PHE A 63 22.47 -2.75 34.91
C PHE A 63 23.69 -1.81 34.92
N GLY A 64 23.73 -0.79 34.06
CA GLY A 64 24.82 0.19 33.98
C GLY A 64 24.58 1.49 34.76
N LEU A 65 23.35 1.73 35.23
CA LEU A 65 22.99 2.90 36.06
C LEU A 65 22.71 2.51 37.53
N LYS A 66 22.88 1.24 37.89
CA LYS A 66 22.88 0.74 39.28
C LYS A 66 24.28 0.33 39.71
#